data_AF-A0A9C9JPT6-F1
#
_entry.id   AF-A0A9C9JPT6-F1
#
_cell.length_a   1.000
_cell.length_b   1.000
_cell.length_c   1.000
_cell.angle_alpha   90.00
_cell.angle_beta   90.00
_cell.angle_gamma   90.00
#
_symmetry.space_group_name_H-M   'P 1'
#
loop_
_entity.id
_entity.type
_entity.pdbx_description
1 polymer ?
#
loop_
_entity_poly.entity_id
_entity_poly.type
_entity_poly.pdbx_seq_one_letter_code
_entity_poly.pdbx_strand_id
1 'polypeptide(L)'
;MKEIWTIIKREYRESVYKKSFLILTLITPVLMIALGVLPTLFFGFEEEKPVHFNVIDESNVVYDKLSDGLSDTLKDGSAKFFIKPVAVSSQMDSVIRDQRVLIDEEKTDGLLYIPASILDSNQVIYYTKNVANFDVNYRIKDAVEKIVRDHRIEKSGLNLDYITKLTQSVDLKTYKVVKGGEQQERGFGEEYFGTFVFVLILYMTLIFNGTSIMRSIILEKSTRVIEVLLSTTSAFKMMAGKIVGQGFVGITQYIIWAIFGILLVLYGNRVLPVSSEYLNFSPEIFIYFVLFYILGYFVYAILFAAIGAMVNTDQEGQQISFPVIMLLVVPIMI
;
A
#
# COMPACT_ATOMS: atom_id res chain seq x y z
N MET A 1 35.83 30.85 1.24
CA MET A 1 34.39 30.76 0.92
C MET A 1 34.11 30.63 -0.57
N LYS A 2 34.69 31.47 -1.45
CA LYS A 2 34.48 31.38 -2.91
C LYS A 2 34.80 29.99 -3.50
N GLU A 3 35.88 29.35 -3.06
CA GLU A 3 36.28 28.01 -3.52
C GLU A 3 35.24 26.92 -3.20
N ILE A 4 34.74 26.87 -1.95
CA ILE A 4 33.74 25.89 -1.52
C ILE A 4 32.45 26.07 -2.34
N TRP A 5 32.02 27.32 -2.54
CA TRP A 5 30.84 27.60 -3.34
C TRP A 5 30.98 27.15 -4.80
N THR A 6 32.16 27.33 -5.41
CA THR A 6 32.44 26.83 -6.76
C THR A 6 32.33 25.31 -6.83
N ILE A 7 32.84 24.60 -5.82
CA ILE A 7 32.73 23.14 -5.72
C ILE A 7 31.26 22.74 -5.57
N ILE A 8 30.52 23.33 -4.64
CA ILE A 8 29.08 23.08 -4.46
C ILE A 8 28.32 23.22 -5.78
N LYS A 9 28.55 24.33 -6.49
CA LYS A 9 27.87 24.61 -7.76
C LYS A 9 28.22 23.59 -8.85
N ARG A 10 29.49 23.16 -8.92
CA ARG A 10 29.93 22.11 -9.84
C ARG A 10 29.22 20.79 -9.53
N GLU A 11 29.28 20.34 -8.29
CA GLU A 11 28.72 19.06 -7.83
C GLU A 11 27.20 19.00 -8.02
N TYR A 12 26.51 20.08 -7.66
CA TYR A 12 25.07 20.23 -7.90
C TYR A 12 24.75 20.14 -9.39
N ARG A 13 25.46 20.91 -10.24
CA ARG A 13 25.19 20.94 -11.68
C ARG A 13 25.49 19.61 -12.35
N GLU A 14 26.62 18.99 -12.03
CA GLU A 14 26.96 17.67 -12.54
C GLU A 14 25.95 16.60 -12.14
N SER A 15 25.26 16.78 -11.01
CA SER A 15 24.26 15.83 -10.53
C SER A 15 22.88 16.07 -11.13
N VAL A 16 22.36 17.30 -11.07
CA VAL A 16 21.01 17.63 -11.57
C VAL A 16 20.87 17.48 -13.09
N TYR A 17 21.94 17.73 -13.85
CA TYR A 17 21.91 17.58 -15.31
C TYR A 17 22.22 16.15 -15.79
N LYS A 18 22.52 15.20 -14.89
CA LYS A 18 22.66 13.80 -15.30
C LYS A 18 21.31 13.27 -15.76
N LYS A 19 21.31 12.58 -16.91
CA LYS A 19 20.12 11.90 -17.43
C LYS A 19 19.54 10.92 -16.39
N SER A 20 20.39 10.20 -15.67
CA SER A 20 19.96 9.27 -14.62
C SER A 20 19.21 9.97 -13.49
N PHE A 21 19.66 11.15 -13.06
CA PHE A 21 18.96 11.94 -12.04
C PHE A 21 17.59 12.39 -12.53
N LEU A 22 17.51 12.97 -13.73
CA LEU A 22 16.25 13.45 -14.30
C LEU A 22 15.25 12.31 -14.50
N ILE A 23 15.70 11.18 -15.06
CA ILE A 23 14.87 10.00 -15.31
C ILE A 23 14.35 9.44 -13.98
N LEU A 24 15.24 9.20 -13.01
CA LEU A 24 14.84 8.57 -11.75
C LEU A 24 13.91 9.50 -10.95
N THR A 25 14.26 10.79 -10.84
CA THR A 25 13.47 11.78 -10.11
C THR A 25 12.06 11.92 -10.67
N LEU A 26 11.88 11.83 -11.99
CA LEU A 26 10.57 11.92 -12.62
C LEU A 26 9.80 10.59 -12.62
N ILE A 27 10.50 9.45 -12.74
CA ILE A 27 9.86 8.13 -12.72
C ILE A 27 9.35 7.80 -11.32
N THR A 28 10.09 8.12 -10.25
CA THR A 28 9.68 7.77 -8.89
C THR A 28 8.24 8.22 -8.54
N PRO A 29 7.84 9.50 -8.70
CA PRO A 29 6.48 9.93 -8.37
C PRO A 29 5.44 9.28 -9.28
N VAL A 30 5.75 9.09 -10.57
CA VAL A 30 4.87 8.37 -11.51
C VAL A 30 4.67 6.93 -11.07
N LEU A 31 5.73 6.25 -10.65
CA LEU A 31 5.70 4.88 -10.15
C LEU A 31 4.98 4.79 -8.80
N MET A 32 5.13 5.78 -7.91
CA MET A 32 4.36 5.84 -6.66
C MET A 32 2.87 6.02 -6.92
N ILE A 33 2.50 6.91 -7.84
CA ILE A 33 1.11 7.08 -8.27
C ILE A 33 0.60 5.77 -8.89
N ALA A 34 1.36 5.18 -9.81
CA ALA A 34 0.99 3.92 -10.44
C ALA A 34 0.82 2.80 -9.38
N LEU A 35 1.74 2.64 -8.43
CA LEU A 35 1.62 1.63 -7.38
C LEU A 35 0.44 1.88 -6.42
N GLY A 36 0.11 3.13 -6.12
CA GLY A 36 -1.08 3.46 -5.32
C GLY A 36 -2.38 3.22 -6.09
N VAL A 37 -2.36 3.47 -7.39
CA VAL A 37 -3.53 3.39 -8.27
C VAL A 37 -3.78 1.99 -8.81
N LEU A 38 -2.74 1.23 -9.13
CA LEU A 38 -2.86 -0.07 -9.77
C LEU A 38 -3.75 -1.02 -8.97
N PRO A 39 -3.61 -1.17 -7.64
CA PRO A 39 -4.56 -1.94 -6.85
C PRO A 39 -5.98 -1.41 -7.00
N THR A 40 -6.20 -0.09 -6.98
CA THR A 40 -7.54 0.46 -7.21
C THR A 40 -8.05 0.16 -8.63
N LEU A 41 -7.20 0.18 -9.67
CA LEU A 41 -7.56 -0.19 -11.04
C LEU A 41 -7.95 -1.66 -11.17
N PHE A 42 -7.17 -2.55 -10.57
CA PHE A 42 -7.40 -3.99 -10.62
C PHE A 42 -8.53 -4.46 -9.69
N PHE A 43 -8.72 -3.80 -8.54
CA PHE A 43 -9.68 -4.22 -7.50
C PHE A 43 -10.90 -3.31 -7.36
N GLY A 44 -10.87 -2.10 -7.95
CA GLY A 44 -11.89 -1.05 -7.75
C GLY A 44 -12.54 -0.51 -9.03
N PHE A 45 -12.11 -0.94 -10.23
CA PHE A 45 -12.75 -0.61 -11.52
C PHE A 45 -13.40 -1.83 -12.18
N GLU A 46 -13.38 -3.01 -11.56
CA GLU A 46 -14.40 -3.99 -11.91
C GLU A 46 -15.73 -3.34 -11.51
N GLU A 47 -16.57 -3.01 -12.50
CA GLU A 47 -17.98 -2.73 -12.26
C GLU A 47 -18.47 -3.82 -11.31
N GLU A 48 -19.11 -3.43 -10.20
CA GLU A 48 -19.78 -4.41 -9.35
C GLU A 48 -20.85 -5.07 -10.22
N LYS A 49 -20.50 -6.22 -10.81
CA LYS A 49 -21.39 -6.95 -11.69
C LYS A 49 -22.36 -7.75 -10.82
N PRO A 50 -23.61 -7.90 -11.28
CA PRO A 50 -24.51 -8.92 -10.76
C PRO A 50 -23.82 -10.27 -10.64
N VAL A 51 -23.73 -10.80 -9.42
CA VAL A 51 -23.15 -12.11 -9.15
C VAL A 51 -24.24 -13.16 -9.22
N HIS A 52 -24.19 -14.01 -10.24
CA HIS A 52 -25.09 -15.12 -10.45
C HIS A 52 -24.43 -16.39 -9.96
N PHE A 53 -25.00 -17.05 -8.95
CA PHE A 53 -24.48 -18.33 -8.51
C PHE A 53 -25.58 -19.33 -8.22
N ASN A 54 -25.25 -20.59 -8.47
CA ASN A 54 -26.15 -21.69 -8.25
C ASN A 54 -25.95 -22.24 -6.84
N VAL A 55 -27.03 -22.72 -6.21
CA VAL A 55 -27.00 -23.23 -4.84
C VAL A 55 -27.52 -24.65 -4.80
N ILE A 56 -26.69 -25.56 -4.28
CA ILE A 56 -27.09 -26.90 -3.90
C ILE A 56 -27.19 -26.90 -2.37
N ASP A 57 -28.40 -27.00 -1.85
CA ASP A 57 -28.65 -27.10 -0.42
C ASP A 57 -29.20 -28.48 -0.07
N GLU A 58 -28.34 -29.35 0.46
CA GLU A 58 -28.76 -30.67 0.96
C GLU A 58 -29.42 -30.59 2.33
N SER A 59 -29.21 -29.50 3.07
CA SER A 59 -29.78 -29.31 4.40
C SER A 59 -31.26 -28.91 4.34
N ASN A 60 -31.71 -28.31 3.23
CA ASN A 60 -33.03 -27.68 3.06
C ASN A 60 -33.35 -26.60 4.10
N VAL A 61 -32.33 -26.00 4.72
CA VAL A 61 -32.49 -24.98 5.78
C VAL A 61 -32.00 -23.62 5.30
N VAL A 62 -31.01 -23.59 4.40
CA VAL A 62 -30.23 -22.39 4.12
C VAL A 62 -30.79 -21.63 2.92
N TYR A 63 -31.16 -22.34 1.85
CA TYR A 63 -31.52 -21.72 0.57
C TYR A 63 -32.64 -20.68 0.68
N ASP A 64 -33.75 -21.02 1.35
CA ASP A 64 -34.93 -20.16 1.43
C ASP A 64 -34.66 -18.84 2.19
N LYS A 65 -33.72 -18.86 3.15
CA LYS A 65 -33.34 -17.67 3.94
C LYS A 65 -32.14 -16.93 3.34
N LEU A 66 -31.47 -17.52 2.33
CA LEU A 66 -30.23 -16.98 1.76
C LEU A 66 -30.47 -15.69 0.98
N SER A 67 -31.62 -15.56 0.31
CA SER A 67 -32.00 -14.33 -0.41
C SER A 67 -32.08 -13.13 0.53
N ASP A 68 -32.61 -13.32 1.74
CA ASP A 68 -32.78 -12.25 2.72
C ASP A 68 -31.44 -11.83 3.34
N GLY A 69 -30.50 -12.78 3.44
CA GLY A 69 -29.14 -12.52 3.89
C GLY A 69 -28.25 -11.80 2.87
N LEU A 70 -28.61 -11.89 1.57
CA LEU A 70 -27.86 -11.34 0.43
C LEU A 70 -28.62 -10.20 -0.27
N SER A 71 -29.20 -9.29 0.52
CA SER A 71 -29.99 -8.16 0.03
C SER A 71 -29.14 -6.96 -0.43
N ASP A 72 -27.83 -7.14 -0.61
CA ASP A 72 -26.91 -6.09 -1.02
C ASP A 72 -27.29 -5.52 -2.40
N THR A 73 -27.18 -4.19 -2.54
CA THR A 73 -27.49 -3.48 -3.78
C THR A 73 -26.25 -2.90 -4.42
N LEU A 74 -26.20 -2.96 -5.75
CA LEU A 74 -25.20 -2.29 -6.57
C LEU A 74 -25.39 -0.76 -6.52
N LYS A 75 -24.38 -0.01 -6.99
CA LYS A 75 -24.41 1.46 -7.02
C LYS A 75 -25.56 2.05 -7.84
N ASP A 76 -26.10 1.29 -8.78
CA ASP A 76 -27.27 1.66 -9.59
C ASP A 76 -28.62 1.30 -8.93
N GLY A 77 -28.58 0.70 -7.74
CA GLY A 77 -29.75 0.27 -6.98
C GLY A 77 -30.29 -1.12 -7.36
N SER A 78 -29.66 -1.83 -8.31
CA SER A 78 -30.04 -3.20 -8.66
C SER A 78 -29.48 -4.22 -7.65
N ALA A 79 -30.06 -5.43 -7.60
CA ALA A 79 -29.62 -6.48 -6.69
C ALA A 79 -28.21 -6.97 -7.06
N LYS A 80 -27.33 -7.14 -6.07
CA LYS A 80 -25.96 -7.62 -6.28
C LYS A 80 -25.88 -9.13 -6.49
N PHE A 81 -26.77 -9.90 -5.84
CA PHE A 81 -26.74 -11.36 -5.85
C PHE A 81 -27.99 -11.96 -6.50
N PHE A 82 -27.78 -12.90 -7.42
CA PHE A 82 -28.82 -13.67 -8.08
C PHE A 82 -28.58 -15.16 -7.85
N ILE A 83 -29.43 -15.78 -7.04
CA ILE A 83 -29.30 -17.19 -6.68
C ILE A 83 -30.28 -18.07 -7.44
N LYS A 84 -29.84 -19.24 -7.90
CA LYS A 84 -30.71 -20.26 -8.51
C LYS A 84 -30.56 -21.60 -7.78
N PRO A 85 -31.66 -22.30 -7.48
CA PRO A 85 -31.58 -23.60 -6.82
C PRO A 85 -31.18 -24.67 -7.83
N VAL A 86 -30.37 -25.63 -7.39
CA VAL A 86 -30.05 -26.84 -8.15
C VAL A 86 -30.54 -28.04 -7.34
N ALA A 87 -31.34 -28.89 -8.00
CA ALA A 87 -31.95 -30.03 -7.34
C ALA A 87 -30.91 -31.03 -6.84
N VAL A 88 -31.09 -31.46 -5.59
CA VAL A 88 -30.30 -32.52 -4.98
C VAL A 88 -30.62 -33.85 -5.67
N SER A 89 -29.59 -34.57 -6.12
CA SER A 89 -29.74 -35.87 -6.78
C SER A 89 -28.85 -36.94 -6.13
N SER A 90 -29.15 -38.21 -6.38
CA SER A 90 -28.37 -39.35 -5.89
C SER A 90 -26.95 -39.44 -6.48
N GLN A 91 -26.65 -38.67 -7.53
CA GLN A 91 -25.33 -38.61 -8.17
C GLN A 91 -24.73 -37.21 -8.02
N MET A 92 -24.53 -36.77 -6.78
CA MET A 92 -24.06 -35.42 -6.46
C MET A 92 -22.74 -35.06 -7.13
N ASP A 93 -21.80 -36.01 -7.24
CA ASP A 93 -20.53 -35.79 -7.93
C ASP A 93 -20.71 -35.43 -9.40
N SER A 94 -21.73 -35.98 -10.07
CA SER A 94 -22.03 -35.63 -11.46
C SER A 94 -22.62 -34.23 -11.56
N VAL A 95 -23.57 -33.91 -10.69
CA VAL A 95 -24.18 -32.58 -10.64
C VAL A 95 -23.13 -31.50 -10.39
N ILE A 96 -22.25 -31.69 -9.40
CA ILE A 96 -21.17 -30.74 -9.10
C ILE A 96 -20.23 -30.59 -10.31
N ARG A 97 -19.89 -31.68 -11.01
CA ARG A 97 -19.08 -31.59 -12.24
C ARG A 97 -19.77 -30.76 -13.32
N ASP A 98 -21.06 -31.01 -13.58
CA ASP A 98 -21.81 -30.29 -14.60
C ASP A 98 -21.91 -28.79 -14.27
N GLN A 99 -22.10 -28.46 -12.99
CA GLN A 99 -22.10 -27.07 -12.52
C GLN A 99 -20.72 -26.40 -12.65
N ARG A 100 -19.63 -27.13 -12.41
CA ARG A 100 -18.27 -26.61 -12.66
C ARG A 100 -18.02 -26.33 -14.14
N VAL A 101 -18.59 -27.12 -15.04
CA VAL A 101 -18.55 -26.82 -16.49
C VAL A 101 -19.29 -25.51 -16.79
N LEU A 102 -20.44 -25.26 -16.18
CA LEU A 102 -21.17 -23.99 -16.34
C LEU A 102 -20.38 -22.77 -15.84
N ILE A 103 -19.57 -22.94 -14.77
CA ILE A 103 -18.66 -21.91 -14.28
C ILE A 103 -17.52 -21.66 -15.29
N ASP A 104 -16.98 -22.73 -15.86
CA ASP A 104 -15.90 -22.63 -16.87
C ASP A 104 -16.37 -21.95 -18.17
N GLU A 105 -17.60 -22.27 -18.60
CA GLU A 105 -18.32 -21.65 -19.72
C GLU A 105 -18.86 -20.23 -19.43
N GLU A 106 -18.62 -19.68 -18.24
CA GLU A 106 -19.06 -18.34 -17.81
C GLU A 106 -20.59 -18.14 -17.86
N LYS A 107 -21.37 -19.23 -17.72
CA LYS A 107 -22.84 -19.19 -17.62
C LYS A 107 -23.34 -18.92 -16.20
N THR A 108 -22.48 -19.12 -15.20
CA THR A 108 -22.71 -18.83 -13.78
C THR A 108 -21.37 -18.44 -13.14
N ASP A 109 -21.38 -17.51 -12.19
CA ASP A 109 -20.19 -16.99 -11.52
C ASP A 109 -19.68 -17.92 -10.41
N GLY A 110 -20.56 -18.78 -9.89
CA GLY A 110 -20.19 -19.79 -8.90
C GLY A 110 -21.24 -20.84 -8.61
N LEU A 111 -20.85 -21.80 -7.76
CA LEU A 111 -21.67 -22.83 -7.16
C LEU A 111 -21.42 -22.86 -5.66
N LEU A 112 -22.45 -22.59 -4.87
CA LEU A 112 -22.46 -22.79 -3.43
C LEU A 112 -23.01 -24.19 -3.12
N TYR A 113 -22.18 -25.05 -2.56
CA TYR A 113 -22.54 -26.39 -2.11
C TYR A 113 -22.61 -26.40 -0.58
N ILE A 114 -23.82 -26.65 -0.07
CA ILE A 114 -24.15 -26.71 1.35
C ILE A 114 -24.46 -28.18 1.69
N PRO A 115 -23.53 -28.90 2.35
CA PRO A 115 -23.75 -30.29 2.72
C PRO A 115 -24.86 -30.45 3.77
N ALA A 116 -25.51 -31.60 3.81
CA ALA A 116 -26.49 -31.90 4.87
C ALA A 116 -25.90 -31.79 6.29
N SER A 117 -24.59 -32.01 6.42
CA SER A 117 -23.85 -31.92 7.69
C SER A 117 -23.51 -30.49 8.12
N ILE A 118 -23.90 -29.44 7.38
CA ILE A 118 -23.56 -28.04 7.68
C ILE A 118 -23.88 -27.64 9.14
N LEU A 119 -24.96 -28.19 9.68
CA LEU A 119 -25.41 -27.94 11.05
C LEU A 119 -24.47 -28.50 12.13
N ASP A 120 -23.57 -29.41 11.79
CA ASP A 120 -22.60 -30.00 12.70
C ASP A 120 -21.13 -29.69 12.31
N SER A 121 -20.84 -29.69 11.00
CA SER A 121 -19.47 -29.56 10.47
C SER A 121 -18.98 -28.12 10.34
N ASN A 122 -19.89 -27.13 10.25
CA ASN A 122 -19.57 -25.73 9.92
C ASN A 122 -18.84 -25.56 8.56
N GLN A 123 -18.99 -26.51 7.65
CA GLN A 123 -18.30 -26.47 6.35
C GLN A 123 -19.28 -26.25 5.21
N VAL A 124 -19.02 -25.20 4.44
CA VAL A 124 -19.68 -24.88 3.17
C VAL A 124 -18.61 -24.75 2.09
N ILE A 125 -18.91 -25.15 0.86
CA ILE A 125 -17.96 -25.11 -0.25
C ILE A 125 -18.48 -24.16 -1.32
N TYR A 126 -17.69 -23.17 -1.69
CA TYR A 126 -18.00 -22.28 -2.79
C TYR A 126 -17.00 -22.49 -3.93
N TYR A 127 -17.51 -22.96 -5.08
CA TYR A 127 -16.75 -23.10 -6.31
C TYR A 127 -16.93 -21.84 -7.14
N THR A 128 -15.83 -21.18 -7.52
CA THR A 128 -15.86 -19.99 -8.38
C THR A 128 -14.57 -19.91 -9.19
N LYS A 129 -14.62 -19.21 -10.33
CA LYS A 129 -13.45 -18.89 -11.15
C LYS A 129 -12.58 -17.81 -10.51
N ASN A 130 -13.18 -16.89 -9.75
CA ASN A 130 -12.48 -15.77 -9.09
C ASN A 130 -12.45 -15.93 -7.56
N VAL A 131 -11.46 -16.66 -7.06
CA VAL A 131 -11.26 -16.88 -5.61
C VAL A 131 -10.80 -15.61 -4.89
N ALA A 132 -10.26 -14.62 -5.61
CA ALA A 132 -9.76 -13.37 -5.05
C ALA A 132 -10.87 -12.34 -4.77
N ASN A 133 -12.13 -12.65 -5.06
CA ASN A 133 -13.26 -11.78 -4.73
C ASN A 133 -13.63 -11.90 -3.23
N PHE A 134 -12.83 -11.25 -2.38
CA PHE A 134 -12.97 -11.31 -0.92
C PHE A 134 -14.32 -10.78 -0.42
N ASP A 135 -14.88 -9.78 -1.10
CA ASP A 135 -16.17 -9.17 -0.73
C ASP A 135 -17.32 -10.18 -0.89
N VAL A 136 -17.46 -10.79 -2.08
CA VAL A 136 -18.46 -11.83 -2.35
C VAL A 136 -18.27 -13.02 -1.41
N ASN A 137 -17.04 -13.50 -1.24
CA ASN A 137 -16.75 -14.64 -0.38
C ASN A 137 -17.10 -14.36 1.09
N TYR A 138 -16.78 -13.16 1.60
CA TYR A 138 -17.12 -12.74 2.94
C TYR A 138 -18.64 -12.63 3.12
N ARG A 139 -19.34 -12.03 2.16
CA ARG A 139 -20.79 -11.82 2.22
C ARG A 139 -21.57 -13.14 2.18
N ILE A 140 -21.19 -14.08 1.30
CA ILE A 140 -21.78 -15.42 1.25
C ILE A 140 -21.53 -16.15 2.57
N LYS A 141 -20.30 -16.10 3.09
CA LYS A 141 -19.96 -16.74 4.37
C LYS A 141 -20.81 -16.17 5.52
N ASP A 142 -20.89 -14.85 5.66
CA ASP A 142 -21.64 -14.18 6.73
C ASP A 142 -23.15 -14.51 6.66
N ALA A 143 -23.72 -14.52 5.45
CA ALA A 143 -25.11 -14.90 5.25
C ALA A 143 -25.39 -16.34 5.67
N VAL A 144 -24.57 -17.30 5.21
CA VAL A 144 -24.71 -18.73 5.60
C VAL A 144 -24.48 -18.91 7.11
N GLU A 145 -23.46 -18.26 7.67
CA GLU A 145 -23.13 -18.35 9.10
C GLU A 145 -24.29 -17.84 9.98
N LYS A 146 -24.90 -16.72 9.61
CA LYS A 146 -26.09 -16.19 10.28
C LYS A 146 -27.25 -17.18 10.24
N ILE A 147 -27.57 -17.73 9.06
CA ILE A 147 -28.69 -18.65 8.90
C ILE A 147 -28.48 -19.95 9.70
N VAL A 148 -27.28 -20.52 9.66
CA VAL A 148 -26.94 -21.74 10.41
C VAL A 148 -26.99 -21.47 11.92
N ARG A 149 -26.48 -20.33 12.37
CA ARG A 149 -26.54 -19.91 13.78
C ARG A 149 -27.97 -19.76 14.26
N ASP A 150 -28.80 -19.02 13.52
CA ASP A 150 -30.19 -18.76 13.88
C ASP A 150 -31.00 -20.08 13.94
N HIS A 151 -30.78 -20.98 12.98
CA HIS A 151 -31.40 -22.31 13.00
C HIS A 151 -30.97 -23.18 14.19
N ARG A 152 -29.69 -23.13 14.60
CA ARG A 152 -29.22 -23.85 15.80
C ARG A 152 -29.84 -23.34 17.09
N ILE A 153 -30.03 -22.02 17.19
CA ILE A 153 -30.69 -21.38 18.34
C ILE A 153 -32.15 -21.84 18.42
N GLU A 154 -32.88 -21.75 17.30
CA GLU A 154 -34.27 -22.22 17.20
C GLU A 154 -34.40 -23.71 17.60
N LYS A 155 -33.54 -24.58 17.04
CA LYS A 155 -33.57 -26.03 17.31
C LYS A 155 -33.24 -26.37 18.77
N SER A 156 -32.48 -25.53 19.44
CA SER A 156 -32.12 -25.69 20.86
C SER A 156 -33.22 -25.22 21.81
N GLY A 157 -34.36 -24.72 21.28
CA GLY A 157 -35.48 -24.20 22.07
C GLY A 157 -35.16 -22.86 22.75
N LEU A 158 -34.09 -22.19 22.31
CA LEU A 158 -33.69 -20.88 22.82
C LEU A 158 -34.44 -19.79 22.05
N ASN A 159 -34.79 -18.71 22.74
CA ASN A 159 -35.44 -17.57 22.11
C ASN A 159 -34.43 -16.80 21.25
N LEU A 160 -34.67 -16.72 19.93
CA LEU A 160 -33.78 -16.07 18.97
C LEU A 160 -33.55 -14.60 19.31
N ASP A 161 -34.62 -13.84 19.55
CA ASP A 161 -34.53 -12.40 19.88
C ASP A 161 -33.69 -12.15 21.13
N TYR A 162 -33.84 -13.02 22.14
CA TYR A 162 -33.07 -12.94 23.37
C TYR A 162 -31.58 -13.20 23.14
N ILE A 163 -31.23 -14.24 22.38
CA ILE A 163 -29.83 -14.54 22.06
C ILE A 163 -29.22 -13.45 21.18
N THR A 164 -29.92 -13.01 20.12
CA THR A 164 -29.44 -11.92 19.26
C THR A 164 -29.19 -10.65 20.06
N LYS A 165 -30.06 -10.33 21.04
CA LYS A 165 -29.87 -9.21 21.96
C LYS A 165 -28.64 -9.38 22.85
N LEU A 166 -28.36 -10.59 23.32
CA LEU A 166 -27.17 -10.89 24.13
C LEU A 166 -25.87 -10.90 23.33
N THR A 167 -25.92 -11.17 22.02
CA THR A 167 -24.74 -11.26 21.14
C THR A 167 -24.59 -10.06 20.21
N GLN A 168 -25.26 -8.93 20.48
CA GLN A 168 -25.09 -7.72 19.66
C GLN A 168 -23.63 -7.27 19.72
N SER A 169 -23.04 -7.02 18.55
CA SER A 169 -21.72 -6.42 18.48
C SER A 169 -21.78 -4.99 19.00
N VAL A 170 -20.76 -4.60 19.75
CA VAL A 170 -20.59 -3.22 20.19
C VAL A 170 -19.86 -2.47 19.09
N ASP A 171 -20.51 -1.46 18.50
CA ASP A 171 -19.87 -0.53 17.57
C ASP A 171 -18.93 0.39 18.36
N LEU A 172 -17.63 0.12 18.30
CA LEU A 172 -16.63 0.93 18.96
C LEU A 172 -16.32 2.16 18.10
N LYS A 173 -16.85 3.30 18.52
CA LYS A 173 -16.47 4.60 17.97
C LYS A 173 -15.36 5.19 18.81
N THR A 174 -14.19 5.38 18.20
CA THR A 174 -13.05 5.96 18.90
C THR A 174 -12.95 7.47 18.63
N TYR A 175 -12.77 8.24 19.70
CA TYR A 175 -12.58 9.67 19.65
C TYR A 175 -11.25 10.03 20.30
N LYS A 176 -10.43 10.79 19.58
CA LYS A 176 -9.19 11.36 20.11
C LYS A 176 -9.55 12.59 20.94
N VAL A 177 -9.23 12.54 22.23
CA VAL A 177 -9.43 13.68 23.14
C VAL A 177 -8.30 14.68 22.92
N VAL A 178 -8.63 15.90 22.49
CA VAL A 178 -7.69 17.02 22.30
C VAL A 178 -8.03 18.16 23.25
N LYS A 179 -7.06 19.04 23.54
CA LYS A 179 -7.31 20.23 24.37
C LYS A 179 -8.33 21.14 23.65
N GLY A 180 -9.58 21.13 24.13
CA GLY A 180 -10.67 21.96 23.60
C GLY A 180 -11.76 21.20 22.83
N GLY A 181 -11.72 19.86 22.76
CA GLY A 181 -12.81 19.07 22.15
C GLY A 181 -12.47 17.60 21.91
N GLU A 182 -13.40 16.91 21.25
CA GLU A 182 -13.22 15.54 20.77
C GLU A 182 -13.16 15.56 19.25
N GLN A 183 -12.21 14.83 18.67
CA GLN A 183 -12.13 14.61 17.23
C GLN A 183 -12.30 13.11 16.98
N GLN A 184 -13.24 12.75 16.10
CA GLN A 184 -13.42 11.34 15.74
C GLN A 184 -12.12 10.82 15.15
N GLU A 185 -11.61 9.72 15.74
CA GLU A 185 -10.39 9.09 15.28
C GLU A 185 -10.69 8.43 13.92
N ARG A 186 -9.90 8.78 12.90
CA ARG A 186 -9.96 8.12 11.61
C ARG A 186 -9.15 6.83 11.70
N GLY A 187 -9.47 5.82 10.89
CA GLY A 187 -8.74 4.55 10.93
C GLY A 187 -7.23 4.77 10.77
N PHE A 188 -6.39 3.89 11.34
CA PHE A 188 -4.93 4.02 11.28
C PHE A 188 -4.41 4.26 9.84
N GLY A 189 -5.00 3.56 8.86
CA GLY A 189 -4.68 3.76 7.45
C GLY A 189 -5.07 5.15 6.92
N GLU A 190 -6.15 5.75 7.39
CA GLU A 190 -6.61 7.06 6.93
C GLU A 190 -5.83 8.21 7.59
N GLU A 191 -5.50 8.10 8.88
CA GLU A 191 -4.77 9.16 9.62
C GLU A 191 -3.27 9.17 9.29
N TYR A 192 -2.63 8.01 9.10
CA TYR A 192 -1.17 7.92 9.02
C TYR A 192 -0.60 7.62 7.64
N PHE A 193 -1.41 7.29 6.62
CA PHE A 193 -0.91 6.95 5.28
C PHE A 193 -0.04 8.06 4.68
N GLY A 194 -0.47 9.32 4.81
CA GLY A 194 0.30 10.46 4.31
C GLY A 194 1.67 10.56 4.98
N THR A 195 1.71 10.51 6.32
CA THR A 195 2.95 10.54 7.10
C THR A 195 3.86 9.37 6.74
N PHE A 196 3.31 8.16 6.59
CA PHE A 196 4.06 6.98 6.20
C PHE A 196 4.73 7.15 4.83
N VAL A 197 4.01 7.71 3.84
CA VAL A 197 4.56 8.02 2.52
C VAL A 197 5.71 9.03 2.61
N PHE A 198 5.57 10.10 3.40
CA PHE A 198 6.66 11.07 3.61
C PHE A 198 7.88 10.44 4.25
N VAL A 199 7.70 9.60 5.27
CA VAL A 199 8.78 8.88 5.93
C VAL A 199 9.50 7.97 4.94
N LEU A 200 8.76 7.18 4.16
CA LEU A 200 9.32 6.30 3.14
C LEU A 200 10.13 7.07 2.09
N ILE A 201 9.59 8.19 1.60
CA ILE A 201 10.26 9.11 0.66
C ILE A 201 11.56 9.64 1.26
N LEU A 202 11.52 10.10 2.52
CA LEU A 202 12.69 10.63 3.22
C LEU A 202 13.80 9.59 3.24
N TYR A 203 13.50 8.37 3.69
CA TYR A 203 14.48 7.29 3.80
C TYR A 203 15.05 6.85 2.45
N MET A 204 14.20 6.67 1.44
CA MET A 204 14.65 6.35 0.08
C MET A 204 15.61 7.42 -0.45
N THR A 205 15.31 8.69 -0.17
CA THR A 205 16.15 9.82 -0.59
C THR A 205 17.48 9.86 0.16
N LEU A 206 17.50 9.53 1.45
CA LEU A 206 18.73 9.44 2.24
C LEU A 206 19.64 8.32 1.75
N ILE A 207 19.10 7.12 1.49
CA ILE A 207 19.85 6.00 0.93
C ILE A 207 20.40 6.37 -0.46
N PHE A 208 19.54 6.91 -1.33
CA PHE A 208 19.93 7.22 -2.69
C PHE A 208 21.01 8.32 -2.77
N ASN A 209 20.82 9.42 -2.03
CA ASN A 209 21.82 10.49 -2.00
C ASN A 209 23.11 10.06 -1.31
N GLY A 210 23.01 9.26 -0.23
CA GLY A 210 24.16 8.69 0.46
C GLY A 210 25.01 7.81 -0.47
N THR A 211 24.38 6.83 -1.13
CA THR A 211 25.07 5.95 -2.09
C THR A 211 25.64 6.72 -3.29
N SER A 212 25.00 7.80 -3.73
CA SER A 212 25.52 8.71 -4.77
C SER A 212 26.82 9.39 -4.34
N ILE A 213 26.87 9.92 -3.11
CA ILE A 213 28.08 10.53 -2.53
C ILE A 213 29.22 9.49 -2.46
N MET A 214 28.92 8.31 -1.91
CA MET A 214 29.88 7.21 -1.81
C MET A 214 30.49 6.89 -3.18
N ARG A 215 29.65 6.62 -4.18
CA ARG A 215 30.08 6.32 -5.55
C ARG A 215 30.90 7.43 -6.17
N SER A 216 30.49 8.68 -5.93
CA SER A 216 31.23 9.82 -6.45
C SER A 216 32.64 9.91 -5.89
N ILE A 217 32.85 9.62 -4.61
CA ILE A 217 34.17 9.63 -3.97
C ILE A 217 35.04 8.49 -4.52
N ILE A 218 34.47 7.28 -4.67
CA ILE A 218 35.16 6.12 -5.23
C ILE A 218 35.67 6.44 -6.65
N LEU A 219 34.81 7.04 -7.49
CA LEU A 219 35.17 7.42 -8.86
C LEU A 219 36.28 8.48 -8.90
N GLU A 220 36.22 9.50 -8.06
CA GLU A 220 37.26 10.55 -8.03
C GLU A 220 38.62 10.01 -7.58
N LYS A 221 38.61 9.06 -6.65
CA LYS A 221 39.80 8.34 -6.19
C LYS A 221 40.38 7.46 -7.29
N SER A 222 39.53 6.76 -8.05
CA SER A 222 39.98 5.86 -9.12
C SER A 222 40.45 6.58 -10.40
N THR A 223 40.04 7.82 -10.62
CA THR A 223 40.27 8.56 -11.90
C THR A 223 41.44 9.55 -11.86
N ARG A 224 42.29 9.54 -10.82
CA ARG A 224 43.34 10.56 -10.54
C ARG A 224 42.84 12.00 -10.50
N VAL A 225 41.53 12.23 -10.56
CA VAL A 225 40.90 13.55 -10.45
C VAL A 225 41.22 14.16 -9.08
N ILE A 226 41.33 13.34 -8.04
CA ILE A 226 41.67 13.81 -6.70
C ILE A 226 43.08 14.41 -6.59
N GLU A 227 44.07 13.91 -7.34
CA GLU A 227 45.46 14.43 -7.32
C GLU A 227 45.52 15.86 -7.88
N VAL A 228 44.81 16.10 -8.99
CA VAL A 228 44.72 17.42 -9.62
C VAL A 228 43.94 18.40 -8.73
N LEU A 229 42.84 17.96 -8.12
CA LEU A 229 42.02 18.83 -7.28
C LEU A 229 42.68 19.16 -5.94
N LEU A 230 43.42 18.21 -5.35
CA LEU A 230 44.17 18.45 -4.11
C LEU A 230 45.35 19.41 -4.30
N SER A 231 45.88 19.52 -5.52
CA SER A 231 46.89 20.53 -5.85
C SER A 231 46.36 21.97 -5.81
N THR A 232 45.03 22.15 -5.87
CA THR A 232 44.37 23.47 -5.92
C THR A 232 43.52 23.78 -4.70
N THR A 233 43.00 22.76 -4.01
CA THR A 233 42.12 22.94 -2.84
C THR A 233 42.33 21.83 -1.80
N SER A 234 42.11 22.13 -0.51
CA SER A 234 42.22 21.14 0.56
C SER A 234 41.12 20.08 0.50
N ALA A 235 41.43 18.83 0.87
CA ALA A 235 40.49 17.69 0.90
C ALA A 235 39.17 17.99 1.64
N PHE A 236 39.24 18.67 2.79
CA PHE A 236 38.05 19.02 3.58
C PHE A 236 37.08 19.91 2.80
N LYS A 237 37.59 20.94 2.11
CA LYS A 237 36.76 21.85 1.28
C LYS A 237 36.08 21.09 0.13
N MET A 238 36.77 20.12 -0.46
CA MET A 238 36.21 19.26 -1.51
C MET A 238 35.07 18.40 -0.99
N MET A 239 35.29 17.66 0.11
CA MET A 239 34.27 16.80 0.70
C MET A 239 33.07 17.60 1.20
N ALA A 240 33.30 18.71 1.90
CA ALA A 240 32.22 19.59 2.35
C ALA A 240 31.42 20.15 1.17
N GLY A 241 32.09 20.59 0.10
CA GLY A 241 31.42 21.07 -1.10
C GLY A 241 30.61 19.99 -1.80
N LYS A 242 31.09 18.75 -1.84
CA LYS A 242 30.39 17.59 -2.40
C LYS A 242 29.16 17.21 -1.59
N ILE A 243 29.29 17.09 -0.27
CA ILE A 243 28.16 16.80 0.62
C ILE A 243 27.11 17.92 0.51
N VAL A 244 27.49 19.18 0.65
CA VAL A 244 26.50 20.27 0.55
C VAL A 244 25.89 20.36 -0.85
N GLY A 245 26.68 20.17 -1.91
CA GLY A 245 26.21 20.14 -3.29
C GLY A 245 25.15 19.05 -3.53
N GLN A 246 25.40 17.82 -3.05
CA GLN A 246 24.43 16.72 -3.13
C GLN A 246 23.20 16.96 -2.24
N GLY A 247 23.32 17.66 -1.12
CA GLY A 247 22.18 18.07 -0.31
C GLY A 247 21.21 18.96 -1.10
N PHE A 248 21.73 19.92 -1.86
CA PHE A 248 20.90 20.75 -2.74
C PHE A 248 20.22 19.95 -3.85
N VAL A 249 20.85 18.88 -4.35
CA VAL A 249 20.24 17.98 -5.35
C VAL A 249 18.98 17.32 -4.78
N GLY A 250 19.04 16.82 -3.54
CA GLY A 250 17.87 16.23 -2.88
C GLY A 250 16.76 17.26 -2.61
N ILE A 251 17.09 18.51 -2.28
CA ILE A 251 16.09 19.59 -2.18
C ILE A 251 15.38 19.80 -3.53
N THR A 252 16.13 19.83 -4.64
CA THR A 252 15.54 19.95 -5.98
C THR A 252 14.61 18.77 -6.30
N GLN A 253 14.99 17.56 -5.90
CA GLN A 253 14.16 16.37 -6.04
C GLN A 253 12.83 16.50 -5.28
N TYR A 254 12.85 17.00 -4.05
CA TYR A 254 11.63 17.26 -3.29
C TYR A 254 10.76 18.37 -3.87
N ILE A 255 11.35 19.43 -4.43
CA ILE A 255 10.58 20.48 -5.12
C ILE A 255 9.83 19.86 -6.32
N ILE A 256 10.51 19.02 -7.10
CA ILE A 256 9.89 18.33 -8.23
C ILE A 256 8.74 17.44 -7.73
N TRP A 257 8.97 16.63 -6.68
CA TRP A 257 7.93 15.75 -6.14
C TRP A 257 6.75 16.49 -5.51
N ALA A 258 7.00 17.63 -4.84
CA ALA A 258 5.96 18.50 -4.33
C ALA A 258 5.07 19.03 -5.45
N ILE A 259 5.66 19.43 -6.60
CA ILE A 259 4.91 19.83 -7.79
C ILE A 259 4.05 18.67 -8.29
N PHE A 260 4.59 17.46 -8.40
CA PHE A 260 3.81 16.27 -8.78
C PHE A 260 2.65 16.00 -7.80
N GLY A 261 2.89 16.11 -6.50
CA GLY A 261 1.87 15.96 -5.47
C GLY A 261 0.75 17.00 -5.62
N ILE A 262 1.10 18.28 -5.81
CA ILE A 262 0.12 19.34 -6.04
C ILE A 262 -0.69 19.08 -7.32
N LEU A 263 -0.03 18.69 -8.42
CA LEU A 263 -0.72 18.33 -9.66
C LEU A 263 -1.66 17.14 -9.46
N LEU A 264 -1.25 16.14 -8.68
CA LEU A 264 -2.11 15.01 -8.33
C LEU A 264 -3.32 15.46 -7.50
N VAL A 265 -3.18 16.41 -6.57
CA VAL A 265 -4.35 16.92 -5.82
C VAL A 265 -5.30 17.70 -6.74
N LEU A 266 -4.76 18.56 -7.62
CA LEU A 266 -5.56 19.42 -8.49
C LEU A 266 -6.28 18.66 -9.62
N TYR A 267 -5.64 17.65 -10.18
CA TYR A 267 -6.13 16.91 -11.34
C TYR A 267 -6.49 15.46 -11.04
N GLY A 268 -6.06 14.92 -9.89
CA GLY A 268 -6.23 13.52 -9.51
C GLY A 268 -7.68 13.10 -9.49
N ASN A 269 -8.58 13.86 -8.86
CA ASN A 269 -10.00 13.52 -8.80
C ASN A 269 -10.68 13.36 -10.18
N ARG A 270 -10.10 13.93 -11.26
CA ARG A 270 -10.60 13.75 -12.63
C ARG A 270 -10.06 12.51 -13.33
N VAL A 271 -8.90 12.02 -12.89
CA VAL A 271 -8.19 10.89 -13.50
C VAL A 271 -8.36 9.62 -12.66
N LEU A 272 -8.53 9.77 -11.35
CA LEU A 272 -8.52 8.74 -10.32
C LEU A 272 -9.52 9.15 -9.23
N PRO A 273 -10.55 8.35 -8.92
CA PRO A 273 -11.46 8.59 -7.79
C PRO A 273 -10.76 8.25 -6.46
N VAL A 274 -9.64 8.91 -6.18
CA VAL A 274 -8.96 8.85 -4.88
C VAL A 274 -9.74 9.73 -3.92
N SER A 275 -10.11 9.21 -2.75
CA SER A 275 -10.80 10.06 -1.78
C SER A 275 -9.87 11.22 -1.37
N SER A 276 -10.40 12.44 -1.46
CA SER A 276 -9.64 13.65 -1.11
C SER A 276 -9.14 13.68 0.34
N GLU A 277 -9.64 12.78 1.19
CA GLU A 277 -9.22 12.62 2.57
C GLU A 277 -7.79 12.09 2.70
N TYR A 278 -7.31 11.26 1.76
CA TYR A 278 -5.91 10.79 1.74
C TYR A 278 -4.90 11.87 1.29
N LEU A 279 -5.41 12.99 0.77
CA LEU A 279 -4.60 14.07 0.19
C LEU A 279 -4.56 15.31 1.08
N ASN A 280 -5.16 15.25 2.27
CA ASN A 280 -5.17 16.36 3.22
C ASN A 280 -3.94 16.29 4.15
N PHE A 281 -2.87 16.95 3.75
CA PHE A 281 -1.62 17.01 4.53
C PHE A 281 -1.59 18.25 5.43
N SER A 282 -1.36 18.04 6.72
CA SER A 282 -1.12 19.14 7.66
C SER A 282 0.18 19.89 7.30
N PRO A 283 0.18 21.24 7.22
CA PRO A 283 1.38 22.02 6.90
C PRO A 283 2.60 21.72 7.79
N GLU A 284 2.37 21.34 9.04
CA GLU A 284 3.40 20.99 10.02
C GLU A 284 4.24 19.79 9.57
N ILE A 285 3.65 18.84 8.83
CA ILE A 285 4.35 17.66 8.32
C ILE A 285 5.49 18.08 7.40
N PHE A 286 5.30 19.12 6.58
CA PHE A 286 6.34 19.62 5.68
C PHE A 286 7.50 20.26 6.45
N ILE A 287 7.22 20.96 7.56
CA ILE A 287 8.26 21.55 8.41
C ILE A 287 9.12 20.44 9.02
N TYR A 288 8.48 19.42 9.62
CA TYR A 288 9.19 18.28 10.18
C TYR A 288 9.96 17.51 9.11
N PHE A 289 9.38 17.32 7.93
CA PHE A 289 10.03 16.66 6.81
C PHE A 289 11.33 17.36 6.40
N VAL A 290 11.30 18.68 6.22
CA VAL A 290 12.51 19.46 5.87
C VAL A 290 13.54 19.38 6.99
N LEU A 291 13.11 19.50 8.24
CA LEU A 291 14.01 19.41 9.39
C LEU A 291 14.71 18.04 9.48
N PHE A 292 13.93 16.95 9.40
CA PHE A 292 14.45 15.59 9.44
C PHE A 292 15.28 15.26 8.22
N TYR A 293 14.94 15.79 7.05
CA TYR A 293 15.78 15.66 5.88
C TYR A 293 17.14 16.30 6.11
N ILE A 294 17.21 17.56 6.55
CA ILE A 294 18.50 18.25 6.76
C ILE A 294 19.35 17.50 7.79
N LEU A 295 18.77 17.14 8.94
CA LEU A 295 19.48 16.45 10.01
C LEU A 295 19.94 15.05 9.59
N GLY A 296 19.01 14.24 9.06
CA GLY A 296 19.31 12.90 8.58
C GLY A 296 20.31 12.93 7.43
N TYR A 297 20.16 13.87 6.50
CA TYR A 297 21.03 14.01 5.34
C TYR A 297 22.49 14.15 5.75
N PHE A 298 22.82 15.08 6.65
CA PHE A 298 24.22 15.26 7.04
C PHE A 298 24.79 14.03 7.75
N VAL A 299 24.02 13.40 8.64
CA VAL A 299 24.45 12.18 9.35
C VAL A 299 24.77 11.07 8.35
N TYR A 300 23.83 10.73 7.47
CA TYR A 300 24.01 9.64 6.53
C TYR A 300 25.01 9.98 5.41
N ALA A 301 25.03 11.23 4.93
CA ALA A 301 26.00 11.67 3.94
C ALA A 301 27.45 11.50 4.44
N ILE A 302 27.71 11.80 5.72
CA ILE A 302 29.03 11.59 6.32
C ILE A 302 29.36 10.09 6.42
N LEU A 303 28.41 9.25 6.85
CA LEU A 303 28.62 7.79 6.92
C LEU A 303 28.94 7.20 5.55
N PHE A 304 28.15 7.53 4.52
CA PHE A 304 28.40 7.07 3.15
C PHE A 304 29.68 7.67 2.56
N ALA A 305 30.02 8.92 2.89
CA ALA A 305 31.29 9.51 2.46
C ALA A 305 32.49 8.79 3.08
N ALA A 306 32.40 8.41 4.36
CA ALA A 306 33.43 7.62 5.03
C ALA A 306 33.62 6.26 4.36
N ILE A 307 32.53 5.56 4.02
CA ILE A 307 32.59 4.30 3.26
C ILE A 307 33.29 4.53 1.91
N GLY A 308 32.89 5.57 1.17
CA GLY A 308 33.47 5.89 -0.14
C GLY A 308 34.97 6.21 -0.08
N ALA A 309 35.44 6.78 1.04
CA ALA A 309 36.86 7.02 1.27
C ALA A 309 37.64 5.73 1.61
N MET A 310 37.02 4.80 2.34
CA MET A 310 37.62 3.55 2.79
C MET A 310 37.79 2.52 1.66
N VAL A 311 36.82 2.42 0.75
CA VAL A 311 36.82 1.39 -0.30
C VAL A 311 37.51 1.85 -1.58
N ASN A 312 37.79 0.91 -2.47
CA ASN A 312 38.36 1.21 -3.79
C ASN A 312 37.42 0.85 -4.95
N THR A 313 36.39 0.03 -4.70
CA THR A 313 35.42 -0.40 -5.71
C THR A 313 33.97 -0.15 -5.28
N ASP A 314 33.07 0.01 -6.25
CA ASP A 314 31.63 0.18 -5.95
C ASP A 314 31.03 -1.09 -5.31
N GLN A 315 31.55 -2.28 -5.65
CA GLN A 315 31.08 -3.54 -5.06
C GLN A 315 31.38 -3.61 -3.56
N GLU A 316 32.60 -3.29 -3.14
CA GLU A 316 32.96 -3.20 -1.72
C GLU A 316 32.14 -2.14 -1.01
N GLY A 317 31.96 -0.97 -1.63
CA GLY A 317 31.14 0.11 -1.08
C GLY A 317 29.71 -0.31 -0.80
N GLN A 318 29.09 -1.05 -1.71
CA GLN A 318 27.73 -1.57 -1.52
C GLN A 318 27.65 -2.59 -0.38
N GLN A 319 28.63 -3.49 -0.24
CA GLN A 319 28.66 -4.47 0.86
C GLN A 319 28.80 -3.77 2.21
N ILE A 320 29.69 -2.78 2.31
CA ILE A 320 29.91 -2.03 3.56
C ILE A 320 28.79 -1.03 3.85
N SER A 321 27.98 -0.66 2.86
CA SER A 321 26.80 0.19 3.05
C SER A 321 25.67 -0.50 3.80
N PHE A 322 25.62 -1.84 3.82
CA PHE A 322 24.49 -2.58 4.39
C PHE A 322 24.22 -2.26 5.88
N PRO A 323 25.22 -2.24 6.79
CA PRO A 323 25.01 -1.81 8.17
C PRO A 323 24.46 -0.38 8.32
N VAL A 324 24.90 0.56 7.46
CA VAL A 324 24.42 1.95 7.49
C VAL A 324 22.96 2.02 7.03
N ILE A 325 22.59 1.25 6.02
CA ILE A 325 21.21 1.12 5.56
C ILE A 325 20.35 0.46 6.65
N MET A 326 20.85 -0.56 7.35
CA MET A 326 20.13 -1.18 8.47
C MET A 326 19.89 -0.19 9.61
N LEU A 327 20.89 0.62 9.97
CA LEU A 327 20.72 1.69 10.98
C LEU A 327 19.61 2.69 10.58
N LEU A 328 19.40 2.87 9.29
CA LEU A 328 18.38 3.74 8.73
C LEU A 328 16.99 3.07 8.69
N VAL A 329 16.91 1.78 8.37
CA VAL A 329 15.65 1.05 8.18
C VAL A 329 15.08 0.50 9.49
N VAL A 330 15.92 0.07 10.43
CA VAL A 330 15.49 -0.54 11.70
C VAL A 330 14.44 0.30 12.45
N PRO A 331 14.59 1.63 12.61
CA PRO A 331 13.58 2.46 13.28
C PRO A 331 12.18 2.46 12.66
N ILE A 332 12.03 2.03 11.42
CA ILE A 332 10.72 1.91 10.74
C ILE A 332 10.04 0.58 11.09
N MET A 333 10.84 -0.43 11.42
CA MET A 333 10.36 -1.80 11.66
C MET A 333 9.89 -2.07 13.09
N ILE A 334 10.22 -1.18 14.03
CA ILE A 334 9.91 -1.28 15.47
C ILE A 334 8.84 -0.27 15.84
#